data_AF-A0A2T6DPX8-F1
#
_entry.id   AF-A0A2T6DPX8-F1
#
_cell.length_a   1.000
_cell.length_b   1.000
_cell.length_c   1.000
_cell.angle_alpha   90.00
_cell.angle_beta   90.00
_cell.angle_gamma   90.00
#
_symmetry.space_group_name_H-M   'P 1'
#
loop_
_entity.id
_entity.type
_entity.pdbx_description
1 polymer ?
#
loop_
_entity_poly.entity_id
_entity_poly.type
_entity_poly.pdbx_seq_one_letter_code
_entity_poly.pdbx_strand_id
1 'polypeptide(L)'
;MKSPTLHLRPSPRLRHCAAFTLVELMVAMMVLTLVMGLLLQIFSGTVRATQNSHRQMVAMRQARMVLDPLRKDLTALVAQGEAATIFVRQDSGNATLAFLTRNRGPQGVSDFRFLAVAYELAGTQLTRKAEIVTWGQPDLMAQALAAVTAPNVAPLSNSVLRFEVMVVLDNGTTEPLSTAGPWKSDTALGETVPSGFYALRLAGGAAPDPAAPRVRSLTVAVATVEESILRLPGATNIGALLPSPAAGQTPHEAWNTLINSGALNAIPQPAISTMRIVQMTVPVR
;
A
#
# COMPACT_ATOMS: atom_id res chain seq x y z
N MET A 1 -5.70 -59.79 -92.79
CA MET A 1 -6.85 -59.53 -91.87
C MET A 1 -6.32 -59.47 -90.45
N LYS A 2 -6.52 -58.33 -89.78
CA LYS A 2 -5.95 -58.01 -88.46
C LYS A 2 -6.72 -58.74 -87.35
N SER A 3 -6.00 -59.50 -86.53
CA SER A 3 -6.51 -60.11 -85.31
C SER A 3 -6.54 -59.08 -84.16
N PRO A 4 -7.63 -58.95 -83.39
CA PRO A 4 -7.73 -58.01 -82.29
C PRO A 4 -7.09 -58.56 -81.03
N THR A 5 -6.05 -57.89 -80.53
CA THR A 5 -5.42 -58.15 -79.23
C THR A 5 -6.26 -57.56 -78.11
N LEU A 6 -6.83 -58.44 -77.28
CA LEU A 6 -7.72 -58.11 -76.17
C LEU A 6 -6.89 -57.73 -74.93
N HIS A 7 -6.78 -56.43 -74.65
CA HIS A 7 -6.09 -55.89 -73.47
C HIS A 7 -6.93 -56.14 -72.20
N LEU A 8 -6.51 -57.10 -71.38
CA LEU A 8 -7.05 -57.32 -70.04
C LEU A 8 -6.57 -56.20 -69.09
N ARG A 9 -7.50 -55.42 -68.54
CA ARG A 9 -7.22 -54.41 -67.51
C ARG A 9 -7.04 -55.10 -66.14
N PRO A 10 -6.00 -54.75 -65.36
CA PRO A 10 -5.85 -55.26 -64.00
C PRO A 10 -6.94 -54.68 -63.09
N SER A 11 -7.59 -55.56 -62.32
CA SER A 11 -8.58 -55.21 -61.31
C SER A 11 -7.92 -54.54 -60.08
N PRO A 12 -8.57 -53.54 -59.47
CA PRO A 12 -8.04 -52.85 -58.29
C PRO A 12 -8.04 -53.81 -57.08
N ARG A 13 -6.87 -53.99 -56.45
CA ARG A 13 -6.76 -54.72 -55.18
C ARG A 13 -7.41 -53.89 -54.07
N LEU A 14 -8.51 -54.38 -53.51
CA LEU A 14 -9.15 -53.82 -52.32
C LEU A 14 -8.19 -53.97 -51.13
N ARG A 15 -7.52 -52.86 -50.77
CA ARG A 15 -6.73 -52.79 -49.54
C ARG A 15 -7.67 -53.05 -48.37
N HIS A 16 -7.38 -54.08 -47.58
CA HIS A 16 -8.04 -54.28 -46.30
C HIS A 16 -7.67 -53.10 -45.40
N CYS A 17 -8.59 -52.14 -45.25
CA CYS A 17 -8.52 -51.17 -44.18
C CYS A 17 -8.73 -51.93 -42.87
N ALA A 18 -7.67 -52.07 -42.09
CA ALA A 18 -7.78 -52.50 -40.71
C ALA A 18 -8.66 -51.48 -39.98
N ALA A 19 -9.88 -51.90 -39.61
CA ALA A 19 -10.76 -51.10 -38.78
C ALA A 19 -10.22 -51.12 -37.34
N PHE A 20 -10.24 -49.95 -36.68
CA PHE A 20 -9.88 -49.83 -35.27
C PHE A 20 -10.74 -50.76 -34.43
N THR A 21 -10.11 -51.48 -33.50
CA THR A 21 -10.87 -52.34 -32.59
C THR A 21 -11.65 -51.48 -31.59
N LEU A 22 -12.81 -51.97 -31.12
CA LEU A 22 -13.61 -51.28 -30.11
C LEU A 22 -12.78 -50.96 -28.85
N VAL A 23 -11.88 -51.88 -28.47
CA VAL A 23 -10.95 -51.70 -27.35
C VAL A 23 -10.02 -50.51 -27.57
N GLU A 24 -9.47 -50.36 -28.77
CA GLU A 24 -8.59 -49.24 -29.12
C GLU A 24 -9.31 -47.90 -29.05
N LEU A 25 -10.59 -47.87 -29.46
CA LEU A 25 -11.42 -46.67 -29.34
C LEU A 25 -11.70 -46.31 -27.87
N MET A 26 -12.00 -47.31 -27.02
CA MET A 26 -12.20 -47.07 -25.59
C MET A 26 -10.92 -46.56 -24.91
N VAL A 27 -9.76 -47.14 -25.23
CA VAL A 27 -8.47 -46.68 -24.70
C VAL A 27 -8.15 -45.27 -25.18
N ALA A 28 -8.38 -44.95 -26.45
CA ALA A 28 -8.17 -43.61 -26.98
C ALA A 28 -9.06 -42.56 -26.28
N MET A 29 -10.34 -42.87 -26.03
CA MET A 29 -11.23 -41.98 -25.27
C MET A 29 -10.79 -41.81 -23.81
N MET A 30 -10.30 -42.87 -23.16
CA MET A 30 -9.77 -42.79 -21.80
C MET A 30 -8.52 -41.90 -21.74
N VAL A 31 -7.59 -42.05 -22.68
CA VAL A 31 -6.39 -41.19 -22.75
C VAL A 31 -6.79 -39.74 -23.05
N LEU A 32 -7.70 -39.51 -23.99
CA LEU A 32 -8.18 -38.17 -24.32
C LEU A 32 -8.83 -37.47 -23.12
N THR A 33 -9.67 -38.16 -22.37
CA THR A 33 -10.33 -37.61 -21.18
C THR A 33 -9.32 -37.30 -20.06
N LEU A 34 -8.33 -38.17 -19.85
CA LEU A 34 -7.23 -37.90 -18.91
C LEU A 34 -6.41 -36.67 -19.32
N VAL A 35 -6.00 -36.57 -20.59
CA VAL A 35 -5.22 -35.44 -21.09
C VAL A 35 -6.03 -34.14 -21.01
N MET A 36 -7.31 -34.15 -21.40
CA MET A 36 -8.18 -32.98 -21.29
C MET A 36 -8.35 -32.54 -19.83
N GLY A 37 -8.51 -33.49 -18.91
CA GLY A 37 -8.58 -33.21 -17.47
C GLY A 37 -7.34 -32.48 -16.95
N LEU A 38 -6.15 -32.95 -17.34
CA LEU A 38 -4.88 -32.30 -16.98
C LEU A 38 -4.76 -30.89 -17.58
N LEU A 39 -5.14 -30.70 -18.84
CA LEU A 39 -5.12 -29.38 -19.49
C LEU A 39 -6.04 -28.37 -18.79
N LEU A 40 -7.24 -28.80 -18.36
CA LEU A 40 -8.17 -27.94 -17.61
C LEU A 40 -7.61 -27.51 -16.25
N GLN A 41 -6.90 -28.40 -15.56
CA GLN A 41 -6.24 -28.06 -14.29
C GLN A 41 -5.13 -27.02 -14.51
N ILE A 42 -4.28 -27.22 -15.52
CA ILE A 42 -3.19 -26.27 -15.87
C ILE A 42 -3.76 -24.91 -16.27
N PHE A 43 -4.83 -24.90 -17.08
CA PHE A 43 -5.48 -23.65 -17.51
C PHE A 43 -6.07 -22.90 -16.31
N SER A 44 -6.81 -23.61 -15.45
CA SER A 44 -7.41 -23.01 -14.25
C SER A 44 -6.35 -22.47 -13.28
N GLY A 45 -5.24 -23.20 -13.10
CA GLY A 45 -4.10 -22.74 -12.30
C GLY A 45 -3.47 -21.47 -12.87
N THR A 46 -3.22 -21.45 -14.18
CA THR A 46 -2.64 -20.30 -14.89
C THR A 46 -3.53 -19.06 -14.78
N VAL A 47 -4.85 -19.19 -14.98
CA VAL A 47 -5.79 -18.07 -14.85
C VAL A 47 -5.79 -17.50 -13.43
N ARG A 48 -5.84 -18.36 -12.40
CA ARG A 48 -5.79 -17.92 -10.99
C ARG A 48 -4.48 -17.23 -10.65
N ALA A 49 -3.35 -17.77 -11.12
CA ALA A 49 -2.04 -17.17 -10.92
C ALA A 49 -1.95 -15.77 -11.56
N THR A 50 -2.40 -15.63 -12.81
CA THR A 50 -2.43 -14.35 -13.53
C THR A 50 -3.32 -13.33 -12.84
N GLN A 51 -4.51 -13.74 -12.40
CA GLN A 51 -5.42 -12.86 -11.64
C GLN A 51 -4.78 -12.42 -10.32
N ASN A 52 -4.20 -13.35 -9.55
CA ASN A 52 -3.55 -13.01 -8.29
C ASN A 52 -2.38 -12.03 -8.49
N SER A 53 -1.54 -12.25 -9.50
CA SER A 53 -0.46 -11.31 -9.87
C SER A 53 -1.00 -9.93 -10.25
N HIS A 54 -2.10 -9.87 -11.00
CA HIS A 54 -2.75 -8.60 -11.34
C HIS A 54 -3.24 -7.86 -10.10
N ARG A 55 -3.93 -8.55 -9.18
CA ARG A 55 -4.42 -7.95 -7.93
C ARG A 55 -3.28 -7.42 -7.06
N GLN A 56 -2.21 -8.19 -6.94
CA GLN A 56 -1.02 -7.81 -6.20
C GLN A 56 -0.32 -6.57 -6.81
N MET A 57 -0.29 -6.47 -8.14
CA MET A 57 0.22 -5.29 -8.85
C MET A 57 -0.66 -4.06 -8.61
N VAL A 58 -1.99 -4.21 -8.63
CA VAL A 58 -2.93 -3.12 -8.32
C VAL A 58 -2.75 -2.65 -6.88
N ALA A 59 -2.71 -3.55 -5.90
CA ALA A 59 -2.48 -3.20 -4.49
C ALA A 59 -1.14 -2.46 -4.29
N MET A 60 -0.07 -2.90 -4.95
CA MET A 60 1.23 -2.21 -4.95
C MET A 60 1.14 -0.80 -5.56
N ARG A 61 0.41 -0.63 -6.66
CA ARG A 61 0.17 0.69 -7.27
C ARG A 61 -0.58 1.60 -6.30
N GLN A 62 -1.59 1.10 -5.59
CA GLN A 62 -2.34 1.87 -4.58
C GLN A 62 -1.42 2.36 -3.46
N ALA A 63 -0.51 1.52 -2.98
CA ALA A 63 0.47 1.92 -1.97
C ALA A 63 1.41 3.04 -2.48
N ARG A 64 1.87 2.98 -3.73
CA ARG A 64 2.71 4.03 -4.32
C ARG A 64 1.98 5.35 -4.50
N MET A 65 0.71 5.33 -4.91
CA MET A 65 -0.11 6.54 -5.03
C MET A 65 -0.24 7.28 -3.68
N VAL A 66 -0.09 6.57 -2.56
CA VAL A 66 0.00 7.16 -1.22
C VAL A 66 1.40 7.65 -0.90
N LEU A 67 2.39 6.76 -1.01
CA LEU A 67 3.72 7.00 -0.46
C LEU A 67 4.51 8.03 -1.29
N ASP A 68 4.30 8.11 -2.60
CA ASP A 68 5.04 9.04 -3.47
C ASP A 68 4.69 10.52 -3.18
N PRO A 69 3.40 10.93 -3.12
CA PRO A 69 3.06 12.29 -2.71
C PRO A 69 3.53 12.61 -1.29
N LEU A 70 3.35 11.68 -0.34
CA LEU A 70 3.79 11.86 1.04
C LEU A 70 5.30 12.06 1.14
N ARG A 71 6.09 11.25 0.44
CA ARG A 71 7.53 11.41 0.36
C ARG A 71 7.88 12.79 -0.18
N LYS A 72 7.25 13.20 -1.28
CA LYS A 72 7.50 14.51 -1.91
C LYS A 72 7.22 15.64 -0.92
N ASP A 73 6.12 15.59 -0.18
CA ASP A 73 5.76 16.60 0.82
C ASP A 73 6.73 16.61 2.00
N LEU A 74 7.09 15.42 2.54
CA LEU A 74 8.05 15.27 3.64
C LEU A 74 9.47 15.71 3.25
N THR A 75 9.90 15.48 1.99
CA THR A 75 11.21 15.97 1.52
C THR A 75 11.25 17.48 1.32
N ALA A 76 10.09 18.11 1.16
CA ALA A 76 9.93 19.55 1.03
C ALA A 76 9.47 20.20 2.35
N LEU A 77 9.66 19.53 3.48
CA LEU A 77 9.27 20.01 4.80
C LEU A 77 9.87 21.39 5.10
N VAL A 78 9.07 22.27 5.69
CA VAL A 78 9.50 23.63 6.07
C VAL A 78 10.13 23.59 7.46
N ALA A 79 11.41 23.96 7.55
CA ALA A 79 12.02 24.33 8.82
C ALA A 79 11.49 25.70 9.30
N GLN A 80 11.03 25.76 10.55
CA GLN A 80 10.58 26.96 11.25
C GLN A 80 11.63 27.34 12.30
N GLY A 81 12.44 28.35 12.00
CA GLY A 81 13.62 28.65 12.83
C GLY A 81 14.66 27.54 12.70
N GLU A 82 15.07 26.95 13.82
CA GLU A 82 16.12 25.93 13.85
C GLU A 82 15.63 24.50 13.55
N ALA A 83 14.31 24.24 13.54
CA ALA A 83 13.77 22.90 13.29
C ALA A 83 12.52 22.92 12.40
N ALA A 84 12.35 21.87 11.60
CA ALA A 84 11.04 21.54 11.06
C ALA A 84 10.13 20.90 12.12
N THR A 85 8.82 21.04 11.94
CA THR A 85 7.81 20.50 12.87
C THR A 85 6.81 19.64 12.11
N ILE A 86 6.57 18.44 12.61
CA ILE A 86 5.50 17.55 12.13
C ILE A 86 4.58 17.29 13.32
N PHE A 87 3.29 17.55 13.12
CA PHE A 87 2.25 17.26 14.08
C PHE A 87 1.67 15.89 13.80
N VAL A 88 1.50 15.09 14.85
CA VAL A 88 1.01 13.72 14.75
C VAL A 88 -0.13 13.48 15.72
N ARG A 89 -1.13 12.75 15.26
CA ARG A 89 -2.21 12.17 16.07
C ARG A 89 -2.33 10.69 15.74
N GLN A 90 -2.65 9.86 16.72
CA GLN A 90 -2.82 8.42 16.51
C GLN A 90 -4.23 8.02 16.96
N ASP A 91 -5.07 7.61 16.01
CA ASP A 91 -6.48 7.26 16.27
C ASP A 91 -6.70 5.77 15.94
N SER A 92 -6.96 4.95 16.96
CA SER A 92 -7.16 3.49 16.80
C SER A 92 -6.05 2.80 16.01
N GLY A 93 -4.84 3.35 16.10
CA GLY A 93 -3.66 2.85 15.41
C GLY A 93 -3.43 3.41 13.99
N ASN A 94 -4.32 4.24 13.46
CA ASN A 94 -4.03 4.99 12.24
C ASN A 94 -3.34 6.31 12.59
N ALA A 95 -2.26 6.61 11.89
CA ALA A 95 -1.57 7.88 12.05
C ALA A 95 -2.31 9.00 11.28
N THR A 96 -2.37 10.18 11.86
CA THR A 96 -2.64 11.43 11.16
C THR A 96 -1.37 12.27 11.21
N LEU A 97 -0.89 12.72 10.06
CA LEU A 97 0.25 13.62 9.95
C LEU A 97 -0.23 14.98 9.49
N ALA A 98 0.28 16.06 10.07
CA ALA A 98 0.05 17.43 9.60
C ALA A 98 1.34 18.25 9.69
N PHE A 99 1.69 18.97 8.64
CA PHE A 99 2.94 19.74 8.58
C PHE A 99 2.92 20.79 7.45
N LEU A 100 3.93 21.68 7.45
CA LEU A 100 4.12 22.64 6.36
C LEU A 100 5.14 22.13 5.33
N THR A 101 4.83 22.31 4.05
CA THR A 101 5.71 21.94 2.93
C THR A 101 5.91 23.10 1.95
N ARG A 102 7.08 23.14 1.31
CA ARG A 102 7.47 24.09 0.26
C ARG A 102 7.00 23.68 -1.13
N ASN A 103 6.23 22.61 -1.25
CA ASN A 103 5.64 22.23 -2.52
C ASN A 103 4.75 23.36 -3.05
N ARG A 104 4.74 23.51 -4.39
CA ARG A 104 4.01 24.60 -5.04
C ARG A 104 2.53 24.56 -4.66
N GLY A 105 2.00 25.71 -4.26
CA GLY A 105 0.58 25.92 -4.08
C GLY A 105 -0.21 25.82 -5.40
N PRO A 106 -1.55 25.92 -5.32
CA PRO A 106 -2.42 25.98 -6.48
C PRO A 106 -2.02 27.09 -7.46
N GLN A 107 -2.20 26.85 -8.76
CA GLN A 107 -1.93 27.86 -9.78
C GLN A 107 -2.86 29.06 -9.59
N GLY A 108 -2.32 30.27 -9.75
CA GLY A 108 -3.10 31.52 -9.69
C GLY A 108 -3.13 32.21 -8.31
N VAL A 109 -2.46 31.66 -7.29
CA VAL A 109 -2.35 32.32 -5.97
C VAL A 109 -1.02 33.04 -5.86
N SER A 110 -1.05 34.38 -5.79
CA SER A 110 0.13 35.25 -5.73
C SER A 110 0.70 35.42 -4.32
N ASP A 111 -0.16 35.38 -3.28
CA ASP A 111 0.23 35.49 -1.87
C ASP A 111 0.40 34.10 -1.23
N PHE A 112 1.31 33.31 -1.77
CA PHE A 112 1.61 31.97 -1.28
C PHE A 112 2.94 31.96 -0.52
N ARG A 113 2.92 31.50 0.73
CA ARG A 113 4.12 31.28 1.54
C ARG A 113 4.47 29.80 1.61
N PHE A 114 3.55 28.99 2.12
CA PHE A 114 3.71 27.54 2.29
C PHE A 114 2.40 26.81 1.99
N LEU A 115 2.49 25.49 1.86
CA LEU A 115 1.31 24.62 1.83
C LEU A 115 1.25 23.86 3.16
N ALA A 116 0.17 24.01 3.92
CA ALA A 116 -0.13 23.12 5.02
C ALA A 116 -0.75 21.84 4.44
N VAL A 117 -0.25 20.68 4.86
CA VAL A 117 -0.74 19.39 4.35
C VAL A 117 -1.06 18.46 5.51
N ALA A 118 -2.11 17.66 5.34
CA ALA A 118 -2.45 16.61 6.27
C ALA A 118 -2.73 15.29 5.55
N TYR A 119 -2.32 14.18 6.16
CA TYR A 119 -2.56 12.81 5.70
C TYR A 119 -3.35 12.07 6.75
N GLU A 120 -4.49 11.50 6.35
CA GLU A 120 -5.41 10.82 7.26
C GLU A 120 -6.08 9.63 6.55
N LEU A 121 -6.21 8.52 7.29
CA LEU A 121 -6.96 7.34 6.85
C LEU A 121 -8.38 7.38 7.45
N ALA A 122 -9.38 7.62 6.60
CA ALA A 122 -10.78 7.57 6.97
C ALA A 122 -11.42 6.29 6.38
N GLY A 123 -11.69 5.31 7.24
CA GLY A 123 -12.12 3.98 6.79
C GLY A 123 -11.00 3.31 5.99
N THR A 124 -11.23 3.06 4.69
CA THR A 124 -10.21 2.52 3.77
C THR A 124 -9.62 3.57 2.83
N GLN A 125 -10.08 4.82 2.93
CA GLN A 125 -9.65 5.90 2.06
C GLN A 125 -8.58 6.73 2.75
N LEU A 126 -7.38 6.70 2.18
CA LEU A 126 -6.34 7.65 2.58
C LEU A 126 -6.50 8.93 1.77
N THR A 127 -6.59 10.05 2.48
CA THR A 127 -6.72 11.37 1.89
C THR A 127 -5.51 12.22 2.19
N ARG A 128 -5.18 13.09 1.24
CA ARG A 128 -4.27 14.22 1.43
C ARG A 128 -5.10 15.49 1.41
N LYS A 129 -5.10 16.21 2.52
CA LYS A 129 -5.75 17.51 2.66
C LYS A 129 -4.71 18.60 2.55
N ALA A 130 -5.06 19.76 1.99
CA ALA A 130 -4.10 20.85 1.85
C ALA A 130 -4.75 22.22 2.00
N GLU A 131 -4.08 23.11 2.72
CA GLU A 131 -4.49 24.51 2.93
C GLU A 131 -3.35 25.45 2.55
N ILE A 132 -3.68 26.60 1.95
CA ILE A 132 -2.69 27.60 1.57
C ILE A 132 -2.33 28.43 2.80
N VAL A 133 -1.04 28.58 3.05
CA VAL A 133 -0.52 29.50 4.06
C VAL A 133 0.00 30.76 3.39
N THR A 134 -0.56 31.93 3.75
CA THR A 134 -0.18 33.24 3.19
C THR A 134 0.83 33.97 4.08
N TRP A 135 1.39 35.08 3.60
CA TRP A 135 2.32 35.89 4.41
C TRP A 135 1.64 36.58 5.60
N GLY A 136 0.33 36.83 5.53
CA GLY A 136 -0.46 37.47 6.58
C GLY A 136 -0.83 36.56 7.76
N GLN A 137 -0.50 35.27 7.71
CA GLN A 137 -0.80 34.31 8.77
C GLN A 137 0.46 34.04 9.62
N PRO A 138 0.56 34.65 10.83
CA PRO A 138 1.75 34.51 11.67
C PRO A 138 1.81 33.16 12.40
N ASP A 139 0.64 32.61 12.75
CA ASP A 139 0.54 31.35 13.50
C ASP A 139 0.67 30.15 12.55
N LEU A 140 1.91 29.77 12.28
CA LEU A 140 2.23 28.65 11.41
C LEU A 140 1.81 27.30 11.98
N MET A 141 1.67 27.17 13.31
CA MET A 141 1.21 25.93 13.95
C MET A 141 -0.28 25.73 13.68
N ALA A 142 -1.11 26.75 13.94
CA ALA A 142 -2.53 26.68 13.64
C ALA A 142 -2.77 26.43 12.15
N GLN A 143 -1.99 27.05 11.26
CA GLN A 143 -2.12 26.78 9.82
C GLN A 143 -1.76 25.35 9.43
N ALA A 144 -0.70 24.76 10.01
CA ALA A 144 -0.36 23.36 9.76
C ALA A 144 -1.50 22.41 10.17
N LEU A 145 -2.11 22.67 11.33
CA LEU A 145 -3.20 21.84 11.87
C LEU A 145 -4.54 22.11 11.17
N ALA A 146 -4.78 23.31 10.65
CA ALA A 146 -5.96 23.65 9.86
C ALA A 146 -6.11 22.75 8.62
N ALA A 147 -5.00 22.25 8.06
CA ALA A 147 -5.01 21.29 6.96
C ALA A 147 -5.79 20.00 7.28
N VAL A 148 -5.87 19.58 8.55
CA VAL A 148 -6.63 18.38 8.95
C VAL A 148 -8.12 18.53 8.67
N THR A 149 -8.64 19.75 8.73
CA THR A 149 -10.05 20.07 8.47
C THR A 149 -10.25 20.83 7.16
N ALA A 150 -9.22 20.94 6.33
CA ALA A 150 -9.29 21.71 5.09
C ALA A 150 -10.30 21.10 4.10
N PRO A 151 -11.05 21.93 3.36
CA PRO A 151 -12.04 21.47 2.38
C PRO A 151 -11.39 20.89 1.12
N ASN A 152 -10.14 21.24 0.83
CA ASN A 152 -9.39 20.72 -0.31
C ASN A 152 -8.84 19.32 0.02
N VAL A 153 -9.67 18.32 -0.22
CA VAL A 153 -9.41 16.91 0.04
C VAL A 153 -9.07 16.20 -1.29
N ALA A 154 -7.87 15.66 -1.40
CA ALA A 154 -7.45 14.81 -2.51
C ALA A 154 -7.42 13.33 -2.05
N PRO A 155 -8.34 12.46 -2.51
CA PRO A 155 -8.26 11.04 -2.22
C PRO A 155 -7.05 10.43 -2.94
N LEU A 156 -6.16 9.79 -2.19
CA LEU A 156 -4.96 9.14 -2.75
C LEU A 156 -5.22 7.68 -3.12
N SER A 157 -5.96 6.97 -2.26
CA SER A 157 -6.32 5.57 -2.47
C SER A 157 -7.55 5.22 -1.63
N ASN A 158 -8.43 4.36 -2.17
CA ASN A 158 -9.62 3.83 -1.48
C ASN A 158 -9.39 2.43 -0.88
N SER A 159 -8.16 1.91 -0.96
CA SER A 159 -7.84 0.52 -0.60
C SER A 159 -6.68 0.40 0.35
N VAL A 160 -6.56 1.36 1.27
CA VAL A 160 -5.62 1.33 2.38
C VAL A 160 -6.33 0.73 3.58
N LEU A 161 -5.84 -0.40 4.07
CA LEU A 161 -6.35 -1.05 5.27
C LEU A 161 -5.74 -0.45 6.55
N ARG A 162 -4.48 -0.02 6.48
CA ARG A 162 -3.72 0.50 7.62
C ARG A 162 -2.69 1.52 7.16
N PHE A 163 -2.54 2.59 7.94
CA PHE A 163 -1.53 3.63 7.74
C PHE A 163 -0.79 3.88 9.05
N GLU A 164 0.46 3.41 9.12
CA GLU A 164 1.29 3.43 10.32
C GLU A 164 2.54 4.25 10.08
N VAL A 165 2.98 4.97 11.10
CA VAL A 165 4.21 5.75 11.08
C VAL A 165 5.03 5.38 12.31
N MET A 166 6.31 5.17 12.08
CA MET A 166 7.32 4.97 13.11
C MET A 166 8.31 6.13 13.05
N VAL A 167 8.84 6.50 14.20
CA VAL A 167 10.01 7.37 14.29
C VAL A 167 11.27 6.52 14.36
N VAL A 168 12.33 6.99 13.70
CA VAL A 168 13.69 6.48 13.88
C VAL A 168 14.48 7.58 14.55
N LEU A 169 14.99 7.31 15.74
CA LEU A 169 15.70 8.28 16.56
C LEU A 169 17.17 8.40 16.14
N ASP A 170 17.85 9.42 16.64
CA ASP A 170 19.28 9.68 16.44
C ASP A 170 20.17 8.54 16.95
N ASN A 171 19.80 7.89 18.06
CA ASN A 171 20.44 6.69 18.59
C ASN A 171 20.16 5.41 17.77
N GLY A 172 19.36 5.50 16.71
CA GLY A 172 18.99 4.38 15.83
C GLY A 172 17.82 3.52 16.31
N THR A 173 17.22 3.81 17.47
CA THR A 173 16.02 3.09 17.91
C THR A 173 14.81 3.46 17.05
N THR A 174 13.90 2.51 16.89
CA THR A 174 12.64 2.71 16.17
C THR A 174 11.48 2.60 17.15
N GLU A 175 10.58 3.57 17.14
CA GLU A 175 9.43 3.60 18.04
C GLU A 175 8.15 3.92 17.27
N PRO A 176 7.02 3.24 17.55
CA PRO A 176 5.75 3.54 16.89
C PRO A 176 5.18 4.86 17.41
N LEU A 177 4.42 5.56 16.57
CA LEU A 177 3.77 6.80 17.01
C LEU A 177 2.79 6.61 18.17
N SER A 178 2.26 5.40 18.34
CA SER A 178 1.34 5.02 19.42
C SER A 178 1.99 5.00 20.80
N THR A 179 3.30 4.81 20.92
CA THR A 179 3.99 4.73 22.22
C THR A 179 4.28 6.13 22.77
N ALA A 180 4.17 6.32 24.08
CA ALA A 180 4.67 7.53 24.72
C ALA A 180 6.19 7.53 24.65
N GLY A 181 6.78 8.53 23.99
CA GLY A 181 8.21 8.60 23.76
C GLY A 181 8.75 10.01 23.97
N PRO A 182 10.03 10.15 24.36
CA PRO A 182 10.67 11.44 24.66
C PRO A 182 10.85 12.36 23.44
N TRP A 183 10.59 11.82 22.24
CA TRP A 183 10.54 12.53 20.96
C TRP A 183 9.20 13.26 20.73
N LYS A 184 8.17 13.01 21.55
CA LYS A 184 6.90 13.76 21.56
C LYS A 184 7.06 15.06 22.35
N SER A 185 6.41 16.11 21.86
CA SER A 185 6.33 17.40 22.54
C SER A 185 4.89 17.91 22.53
N ASP A 186 4.38 18.29 23.70
CA ASP A 186 3.09 18.98 23.85
C ASP A 186 3.22 20.48 23.55
N THR A 187 4.44 20.95 23.26
CA THR A 187 4.71 22.33 22.85
C THR A 187 5.49 22.37 21.55
N ALA A 188 5.20 23.37 20.72
CA ALA A 188 5.92 23.69 19.50
C ALA A 188 5.93 25.20 19.30
N LEU A 189 7.05 25.77 18.87
CA LEU A 189 7.21 27.21 18.64
C LEU A 189 6.83 28.09 19.85
N GLY A 190 6.97 27.57 21.08
CA GLY A 190 6.59 28.29 22.30
C GLY A 190 5.11 28.23 22.66
N GLU A 191 4.29 27.56 21.85
CA GLU A 191 2.85 27.40 22.07
C GLU A 191 2.50 25.95 22.43
N THR A 192 1.34 25.74 23.06
CA THR A 192 0.84 24.40 23.40
C THR A 192 0.15 23.80 22.19
N VAL A 193 0.54 22.56 21.82
CA VAL A 193 -0.06 21.81 20.73
C VAL A 193 -1.51 21.45 21.11
N PRO A 194 -2.49 21.64 20.20
CA PRO A 194 -3.88 21.26 20.45
C PRO A 194 -4.05 19.80 20.88
N SER A 195 -5.02 19.55 21.77
CA SER A 195 -5.27 18.23 22.34
C SER A 195 -5.44 17.15 21.28
N GLY A 196 -4.78 16.01 21.48
CA GLY A 196 -4.79 14.87 20.55
C GLY A 196 -3.67 14.93 19.51
N PHE A 197 -3.02 16.08 19.33
CA PHE A 197 -1.79 16.18 18.55
C PHE A 197 -0.55 16.28 19.44
N TYR A 198 0.56 15.80 18.91
CA TYR A 198 1.89 15.99 19.46
C TYR A 198 2.80 16.53 18.36
N ALA A 199 3.74 17.39 18.71
CA ALA A 199 4.82 17.78 17.80
C ALA A 199 5.99 16.80 17.90
N LEU A 200 6.54 16.40 16.76
CA LEU A 200 7.76 15.60 16.70
C LEU A 200 8.99 16.48 16.90
N ARG A 201 9.90 16.06 17.78
CA ARG A 201 11.21 16.70 17.97
C ARG A 201 12.17 16.26 16.87
N LEU A 202 12.28 17.03 15.79
CA LEU A 202 13.14 16.67 14.65
C LEU A 202 14.61 16.99 14.89
N ALA A 203 15.50 16.25 14.22
CA ALA A 203 16.93 16.48 14.26
C ALA A 203 17.30 17.78 13.52
N GLY A 204 17.46 18.88 14.26
CA GLY A 204 17.95 20.16 13.69
C GLY A 204 17.88 21.35 14.64
N GLY A 205 16.86 21.41 15.50
CA GLY A 205 16.65 22.57 16.37
C GLY A 205 17.43 22.54 17.69
N ALA A 206 17.59 23.68 18.35
CA ALA A 206 17.88 23.71 19.78
C ALA A 206 16.73 23.04 20.54
N ALA A 207 16.89 21.74 20.82
CA ALA A 207 15.99 21.07 21.75
C ALA A 207 16.11 21.75 23.12
N PRO A 208 14.99 21.96 23.84
CA PRO A 208 15.03 22.45 25.22
C PRO A 208 15.88 21.55 26.13
N ASP A 209 15.93 20.25 25.79
CA ASP A 209 16.77 19.25 26.41
C ASP A 209 17.72 18.63 25.36
N PRO A 210 19.03 18.92 25.41
CA PRO A 210 20.00 18.33 24.50
C PRO A 210 20.16 16.81 24.67
N ALA A 211 19.70 16.24 25.79
CA ALA A 211 19.75 14.80 26.04
C ALA A 211 18.52 14.05 25.50
N ALA A 212 17.44 14.76 25.14
CA ALA A 212 16.25 14.11 24.59
C ALA A 212 16.52 13.61 23.15
N PRO A 213 16.24 12.33 22.85
CA PRO A 213 16.50 11.77 21.54
C PRO A 213 15.62 12.43 20.48
N ARG A 214 16.21 12.68 19.32
CA ARG A 214 15.56 13.41 18.22
C ARG A 214 15.15 12.47 17.11
N VAL A 215 14.04 12.77 16.45
CA VAL A 215 13.58 12.05 15.26
C VAL A 215 14.51 12.41 14.09
N ARG A 216 15.22 11.41 13.59
CA ARG A 216 16.12 11.50 12.44
C ARG A 216 15.44 11.15 11.12
N SER A 217 14.52 10.18 11.15
CA SER A 217 13.73 9.79 9.99
C SER A 217 12.36 9.26 10.41
N LEU A 218 11.41 9.29 9.48
CA LEU A 218 10.11 8.65 9.62
C LEU A 218 10.06 7.41 8.74
N THR A 219 9.67 6.28 9.30
CA THR A 219 9.30 5.09 8.53
C THR A 219 7.79 5.03 8.43
N VAL A 220 7.27 5.22 7.22
CA VAL A 220 5.84 5.21 6.93
C VAL A 220 5.50 3.92 6.22
N ALA A 221 4.48 3.22 6.69
CA ALA A 221 4.01 1.98 6.10
C ALA A 221 2.51 2.02 5.81
N VAL A 222 2.13 1.39 4.71
CA VAL A 222 0.74 1.16 4.32
C VAL A 222 0.51 -0.31 4.04
N ALA A 223 -0.63 -0.82 4.52
CA ALA A 223 -1.18 -2.09 4.07
C ALA A 223 -2.30 -1.79 3.06
N THR A 224 -2.20 -2.31 1.85
CA THR A 224 -3.19 -2.10 0.78
C THR A 224 -3.70 -3.42 0.21
N VAL A 225 -4.90 -3.38 -0.34
CA VAL A 225 -5.49 -4.49 -1.12
C VAL A 225 -6.04 -3.97 -2.45
N GLU A 226 -6.51 -4.85 -3.32
CA GLU A 226 -7.32 -4.45 -4.45
C GLU A 226 -8.73 -4.04 -3.97
N GLU A 227 -9.32 -3.01 -4.56
CA GLU A 227 -10.65 -2.51 -4.16
C GLU A 227 -11.76 -3.57 -4.24
N SER A 228 -11.68 -4.50 -5.20
CA SER A 228 -12.65 -5.60 -5.34
C SER A 228 -12.73 -6.49 -4.10
N ILE A 229 -11.61 -6.63 -3.38
CA ILE A 229 -11.45 -7.46 -2.19
C ILE A 229 -12.15 -6.84 -0.98
N LEU A 230 -12.27 -5.52 -0.91
CA LEU A 230 -12.97 -4.84 0.18
C LEU A 230 -14.46 -5.20 0.26
N ARG A 231 -15.03 -5.72 -0.83
CA ARG A 231 -16.42 -6.22 -0.89
C ARG A 231 -16.58 -7.59 -0.23
N LEU A 232 -15.49 -8.29 0.06
CA LEU A 232 -15.55 -9.59 0.74
C LEU A 232 -15.88 -9.37 2.23
N PRO A 233 -16.74 -10.23 2.83
CA PRO A 233 -17.08 -10.13 4.24
C PRO A 233 -15.84 -10.12 5.14
N GLY A 234 -15.76 -9.13 6.03
CA GLY A 234 -14.66 -8.99 6.99
C GLY A 234 -13.35 -8.42 6.42
N ALA A 235 -13.23 -8.19 5.11
CA ALA A 235 -11.97 -7.69 4.51
C ALA A 235 -11.58 -6.29 5.04
N THR A 236 -12.56 -5.43 5.32
CA THR A 236 -12.32 -4.10 5.92
C THR A 236 -11.81 -4.19 7.36
N ASN A 237 -12.08 -5.29 8.07
CA ASN A 237 -11.64 -5.49 9.45
C ASN A 237 -10.16 -5.87 9.56
N ILE A 238 -9.51 -6.25 8.45
CA ILE A 238 -8.08 -6.61 8.44
C ILE A 238 -7.25 -5.47 9.03
N GLY A 239 -7.56 -4.22 8.70
CA GLY A 239 -6.85 -3.04 9.20
C GLY A 239 -6.83 -2.93 10.73
N ALA A 240 -7.91 -3.33 11.40
CA ALA A 240 -8.01 -3.31 12.86
C ALA A 240 -7.26 -4.50 13.51
N LEU A 241 -7.05 -5.59 12.77
CA LEU A 241 -6.28 -6.74 13.22
C LEU A 241 -4.77 -6.54 13.10
N LEU A 242 -4.32 -5.62 12.23
CA LEU A 242 -2.91 -5.27 12.06
C LEU A 242 -2.41 -4.47 13.28
N PRO A 243 -1.52 -5.04 14.13
CA PRO A 243 -1.08 -4.35 15.34
C PRO A 243 -0.15 -3.19 15.00
N SER A 244 -0.09 -2.19 15.89
CA SER A 244 1.05 -1.27 15.90
C SER A 244 2.33 -2.05 16.28
N PRO A 245 3.47 -1.78 15.63
CA PRO A 245 4.72 -2.51 15.92
C PRO A 245 5.24 -2.24 17.33
N ALA A 246 5.97 -3.18 17.90
CA ALA A 246 6.74 -2.94 19.12
C ALA A 246 7.94 -2.01 18.84
N ALA A 247 8.51 -1.41 19.88
CA ALA A 247 9.77 -0.68 19.75
C ALA A 247 10.87 -1.61 19.21
N GLY A 248 11.66 -1.14 18.26
CA GLY A 248 12.67 -1.93 17.55
C GLY A 248 12.13 -2.77 16.37
N GLN A 249 10.82 -2.83 16.16
CA GLN A 249 10.19 -3.61 15.09
C GLN A 249 9.60 -2.70 14.01
N THR A 250 9.75 -3.08 12.74
CA THR A 250 9.10 -2.35 11.63
C THR A 250 7.65 -2.79 11.42
N PRO A 251 6.78 -1.95 10.83
CA PRO A 251 5.42 -2.35 10.45
C PRO A 251 5.40 -3.57 9.54
N HIS A 252 6.33 -3.66 8.60
CA HIS A 252 6.46 -4.82 7.72
C HIS A 252 6.72 -6.12 8.49
N GLU A 253 7.61 -6.11 9.48
CA GLU A 253 7.87 -7.28 10.33
C GLU A 253 6.64 -7.65 11.16
N ALA A 254 6.05 -6.68 11.88
CA ALA A 254 4.90 -6.92 12.75
C ALA A 254 3.72 -7.53 11.99
N TRP A 255 3.40 -6.97 10.82
CA TRP A 255 2.26 -7.43 10.02
C TRP A 255 2.53 -8.76 9.32
N ASN A 256 3.75 -9.01 8.83
CA ASN A 256 4.10 -10.33 8.29
C ASN A 256 4.07 -11.43 9.35
N THR A 257 4.52 -11.14 10.57
CA THR A 257 4.40 -12.10 11.68
C THR A 257 2.94 -12.47 11.95
N LEU A 258 2.03 -11.49 11.93
CA LEU A 258 0.59 -11.73 12.09
C LEU A 258 0.00 -12.56 10.95
N ILE A 259 0.37 -12.27 9.70
CA ILE A 259 -0.11 -13.01 8.52
C ILE A 259 0.35 -14.47 8.59
N ASN A 260 1.61 -14.69 8.95
CA ASN A 260 2.22 -16.02 9.00
C ASN A 260 1.79 -16.85 10.23
N SER A 261 1.30 -16.21 11.30
CA SER A 261 0.83 -16.91 12.50
C SER A 261 -0.56 -17.55 12.34
N GLY A 262 -1.28 -17.25 11.25
CA GLY A 262 -2.66 -17.70 11.06
C GLY A 262 -3.68 -16.91 11.88
N ALA A 263 -3.30 -15.79 12.50
CA ALA A 263 -4.23 -14.93 13.23
C ALA A 263 -5.36 -14.36 12.33
N LEU A 264 -5.16 -14.37 11.02
CA LEU A 264 -6.14 -13.93 10.02
C LEU A 264 -7.00 -15.08 9.45
N ASN A 265 -7.04 -16.27 10.06
CA ASN A 265 -7.77 -17.43 9.52
C ASN A 265 -9.28 -17.21 9.31
N ALA A 266 -9.90 -16.26 10.02
CA ALA A 266 -11.29 -15.88 9.83
C ALA A 266 -11.52 -14.98 8.60
N ILE A 267 -10.45 -14.45 8.01
CA ILE A 267 -10.49 -13.57 6.84
C ILE A 267 -10.41 -14.43 5.56
N PRO A 268 -11.19 -14.11 4.51
CA PRO A 268 -11.08 -14.81 3.23
C PRO A 268 -9.64 -14.81 2.69
N GLN A 269 -9.13 -16.00 2.36
CA GLN A 269 -7.78 -16.18 1.79
C GLN A 269 -7.46 -15.26 0.60
N PRO A 270 -8.38 -14.97 -0.33
CA PRO A 270 -8.12 -14.01 -1.41
C PRO A 270 -7.78 -12.60 -0.91
N ALA A 271 -8.27 -12.20 0.26
CA ALA A 271 -7.96 -10.89 0.84
C ALA A 271 -6.55 -10.84 1.42
N ILE A 272 -6.15 -11.91 2.12
CA ILE A 272 -4.81 -12.03 2.70
C ILE A 272 -3.75 -12.15 1.59
N SER A 273 -4.00 -12.99 0.58
CA SER A 273 -3.02 -13.28 -0.48
C SER A 273 -2.74 -12.10 -1.42
N THR A 274 -3.67 -11.15 -1.49
CA THR A 274 -3.57 -9.95 -2.35
C THR A 274 -3.10 -8.73 -1.58
N MET A 275 -3.08 -8.79 -0.25
CA MET A 275 -2.59 -7.71 0.59
C MET A 275 -1.11 -7.42 0.30
N ARG A 276 -0.79 -6.14 0.22
CA ARG A 276 0.57 -5.63 0.04
C ARG A 276 0.92 -4.69 1.18
N ILE A 277 2.07 -4.96 1.78
CA ILE A 277 2.67 -4.11 2.78
C ILE A 277 3.83 -3.40 2.11
N VAL A 278 3.78 -2.08 2.09
CA VAL A 278 4.83 -1.24 1.51
C VAL A 278 5.22 -0.22 2.56
N GLN A 279 6.51 -0.06 2.75
CA GLN A 279 7.06 0.95 3.65
C GLN A 279 8.13 1.78 2.95
N MET A 280 8.32 3.01 3.43
CA MET A 280 9.40 3.89 3.05
C MET A 280 9.99 4.54 4.29
N THR A 281 11.28 4.85 4.25
CA THR A 281 11.93 5.67 5.29
C THR A 281 12.36 6.99 4.68
N VAL A 282 11.90 8.09 5.26
CA VAL A 282 12.19 9.44 4.80
C VAL A 282 13.01 10.16 5.88
N PRO A 283 14.24 10.62 5.59
CA PRO A 283 14.99 11.44 6.53
C PRO A 283 14.26 12.77 6.74
N VAL A 284 14.16 13.19 8.00
CA VAL A 284 13.60 14.49 8.38
C VAL A 284 14.73 15.30 9.01
N ARG A 285 15.05 16.43 8.39
CA ARG A 285 16.11 17.36 8.79
C ARG A 285 15.55 18.76 8.78
#